data_AF-A0AB40CLN3-F1
#
_entry.id   AF-A0AB40CLN3-F1
#
_cell.length_a   1.000
_cell.length_b   1.000
_cell.length_c   1.000
_cell.angle_alpha   90.00
_cell.angle_beta   90.00
_cell.angle_gamma   90.00
#
_symmetry.space_group_name_H-M   'P 1'
#
loop_
_entity.id
_entity.type
_entity.pdbx_description
1 polymer ?
#
loop_
_entity_poly.entity_id
_entity_poly.type
_entity_poly.pdbx_seq_one_letter_code
_entity_poly.pdbx_strand_id
1 'polypeptide(L)'
;MFLDKWEWLSNDPLVLTSALFAYLRLLADHYRLAGGVKLEALKRMEIDFCVRVLRECFGLCLKIGRDLVRLLQDVVYIPELKELWKDLLFNPDVFRVSGFSDISQLYCVRTPKHYFLLRINPEMETELRFLLSFVKWGSQKRYQVWFAKKHFSLPGSETVMVDIVRFICCAHHPSNEIIQSSVIPRWAIIGWLLKCCRRNYFQANLKLALFFDWLFYDEKHDNIMNIEPAILLILNSVPKYVDITHTLLDFLFLLVDNYDFNRREMIARCVSTSFSLLLQKGVVHSFEPLTSCCLLAPPIHQRLAIFIAPKSTLNSFAPQVITEGEVGK
;
A
#
# COMPACT_ATOMS: atom_id res chain seq x y z
N MET A 1 9.54 -3.67 -28.68
CA MET A 1 10.91 -3.32 -28.21
C MET A 1 11.40 -4.27 -27.14
N PHE A 2 10.82 -4.31 -25.93
CA PHE A 2 11.35 -5.17 -24.85
C PHE A 2 11.25 -6.67 -25.15
N LEU A 3 10.12 -7.13 -25.71
CA LEU A 3 9.97 -8.51 -26.15
C LEU A 3 11.00 -8.89 -27.22
N ASP A 4 11.29 -7.97 -28.15
CA ASP A 4 12.22 -8.18 -29.26
C ASP A 4 13.70 -8.13 -28.84
N LYS A 5 14.00 -7.48 -27.71
CA LYS A 5 15.37 -7.27 -27.18
C LYS A 5 15.57 -7.98 -25.84
N TRP A 6 15.02 -9.19 -25.70
CA TRP A 6 15.02 -9.92 -24.44
C TRP A 6 16.42 -10.16 -23.87
N GLU A 7 17.37 -10.61 -24.68
CA GLU A 7 18.75 -10.89 -24.23
C GLU A 7 19.46 -9.66 -23.67
N TRP A 8 19.23 -8.49 -24.27
CA TRP A 8 19.76 -7.24 -23.74
C TRP A 8 19.08 -6.86 -22.43
N LEU A 9 17.75 -6.99 -22.38
CA LEU A 9 16.96 -6.60 -21.22
C LEU A 9 17.21 -7.50 -20.00
N SER A 10 17.40 -8.81 -20.19
CA SER A 10 17.70 -9.74 -19.10
C SER A 10 19.06 -9.47 -18.45
N ASN A 11 19.97 -8.79 -19.17
CA ASN A 11 21.26 -8.33 -18.68
C ASN A 11 21.22 -6.97 -17.97
N ASP A 12 20.08 -6.25 -17.99
CA ASP A 12 19.86 -5.02 -17.22
C ASP A 12 18.72 -5.20 -16.20
N PRO A 13 19.04 -5.68 -14.97
CA PRO A 13 18.04 -5.95 -13.95
C PRO A 13 17.17 -4.74 -13.59
N LEU A 14 17.73 -3.52 -13.60
CA LEU A 14 16.99 -2.33 -13.19
C LEU A 14 15.94 -1.96 -14.23
N VAL A 15 16.30 -1.96 -15.51
CA VAL A 15 15.35 -1.69 -16.60
C VAL A 15 14.29 -2.79 -16.65
N LEU A 16 14.71 -4.05 -16.49
CA LEU A 16 13.80 -5.20 -16.51
C LEU A 16 12.74 -5.12 -15.41
N THR A 17 13.14 -4.93 -14.16
CA THR A 17 12.20 -4.88 -13.04
C THR A 17 11.38 -3.59 -13.06
N SER A 18 11.93 -2.47 -13.54
CA SER A 18 11.18 -1.23 -13.74
C SER A 18 10.10 -1.40 -14.80
N ALA A 19 10.41 -2.08 -15.91
CA ALA A 19 9.44 -2.41 -16.95
C ALA A 19 8.35 -3.32 -16.38
N LEU A 20 8.70 -4.39 -15.65
CA LEU A 20 7.73 -5.27 -15.01
C LEU A 20 6.78 -4.50 -14.07
N PHE A 21 7.33 -3.64 -13.21
CA PHE A 21 6.55 -2.82 -12.29
C PHE A 21 5.58 -1.90 -13.03
N ALA A 22 6.05 -1.25 -14.10
CA ALA A 22 5.23 -0.37 -14.92
C ALA A 22 4.12 -1.13 -15.67
N TYR A 23 4.45 -2.26 -16.30
CA TYR A 23 3.48 -3.03 -17.11
C TYR A 23 2.45 -3.77 -16.28
N LEU A 24 2.80 -4.36 -15.12
CA LEU A 24 1.79 -4.93 -14.21
C LEU A 24 0.76 -3.87 -13.80
N ARG A 25 1.24 -2.66 -13.52
CA ARG A 25 0.38 -1.54 -13.14
C ARG A 25 -0.48 -1.03 -14.30
N LEU A 26 0.08 -0.88 -15.49
CA LEU A 26 -0.64 -0.46 -16.71
C LEU A 26 -1.68 -1.49 -17.12
N LEU A 27 -1.36 -2.77 -17.02
CA LEU A 27 -2.25 -3.87 -17.37
C LEU A 27 -3.56 -3.80 -16.57
N ALA A 28 -3.48 -3.49 -15.27
CA ALA A 28 -4.65 -3.26 -14.43
C ALA A 28 -5.52 -2.08 -14.91
N ASP A 29 -4.93 -1.04 -15.50
CA ASP A 29 -5.67 0.08 -16.10
C ASP A 29 -6.30 -0.33 -17.43
N HIS A 30 -5.54 -0.98 -18.32
CA HIS A 30 -6.01 -1.42 -19.62
C HIS A 30 -7.19 -2.38 -19.54
N TYR A 31 -7.24 -3.26 -18.52
CA TYR A 31 -8.37 -4.15 -18.28
C TYR A 31 -9.62 -3.44 -17.77
N ARG A 32 -9.49 -2.25 -17.19
CA ARG A 32 -10.64 -1.42 -16.77
C ARG A 32 -11.23 -0.62 -17.94
N LEU A 33 -10.48 -0.45 -19.02
CA LEU A 33 -10.95 0.20 -20.23
C LEU A 33 -11.70 -0.79 -21.11
N ALA A 34 -12.93 -0.45 -21.51
CA ALA A 34 -13.64 -1.14 -22.58
C ALA A 34 -13.01 -0.75 -23.93
N GLY A 35 -12.72 -1.68 -24.84
CA GLY A 35 -12.05 -1.33 -26.09
C GLY A 35 -11.87 -2.46 -27.10
N GLY A 36 -11.55 -2.05 -28.33
CA GLY A 36 -11.44 -2.92 -29.51
C GLY A 36 -10.10 -3.64 -29.67
N VAL A 37 -9.96 -4.35 -30.80
CA VAL A 37 -8.89 -5.33 -31.10
C VAL A 37 -7.46 -4.87 -30.77
N LYS A 38 -7.11 -3.60 -30.99
CA LYS A 38 -5.77 -3.06 -30.70
C LYS A 38 -5.44 -3.08 -29.21
N LEU A 39 -6.42 -2.85 -28.34
CA LEU A 39 -6.24 -2.88 -26.89
C LEU A 39 -6.04 -4.32 -26.40
N GLU A 40 -6.75 -5.28 -26.99
CA GLU A 40 -6.57 -6.70 -26.66
C GLU A 40 -5.20 -7.23 -27.11
N ALA A 41 -4.72 -6.80 -28.27
CA ALA A 41 -3.35 -7.11 -28.71
C ALA A 41 -2.30 -6.51 -27.75
N LEU A 42 -2.50 -5.27 -27.30
CA LEU A 42 -1.61 -4.64 -26.32
C LEU A 42 -1.60 -5.39 -24.99
N LYS A 43 -2.79 -5.70 -24.43
CA LYS A 43 -2.92 -6.48 -23.19
C LYS A 43 -2.19 -7.82 -23.31
N ARG A 44 -2.33 -8.51 -24.45
CA ARG A 44 -1.63 -9.78 -24.70
C ARG A 44 -0.12 -9.60 -24.62
N MET A 45 0.44 -8.60 -25.30
CA MET A 45 1.87 -8.31 -25.24
C MET A 45 2.36 -7.98 -23.82
N GLU A 46 1.58 -7.24 -23.05
CA GLU A 46 1.90 -6.90 -21.66
C GLU A 46 1.84 -8.12 -20.74
N ILE A 47 0.86 -9.01 -20.92
CA ILE A 47 0.75 -10.28 -20.20
C ILE A 47 1.95 -11.16 -20.51
N ASP A 48 2.23 -11.39 -21.80
CA ASP A 48 3.32 -12.25 -22.25
C ASP A 48 4.66 -11.73 -21.69
N PHE A 49 4.88 -10.41 -21.72
CA PHE A 49 6.04 -9.79 -21.10
C PHE A 49 6.09 -10.05 -19.58
N CYS A 50 5.06 -9.67 -18.83
CA CYS A 50 5.04 -9.79 -17.37
C CYS A 50 5.24 -11.24 -16.92
N VAL A 51 4.53 -12.18 -17.56
CA VAL A 51 4.62 -13.62 -17.26
C VAL A 51 6.03 -14.13 -17.54
N ARG A 52 6.63 -13.76 -18.67
CA ARG A 52 7.99 -14.18 -19.02
C ARG A 52 9.00 -13.71 -17.98
N VAL A 53 8.94 -12.45 -17.57
CA VAL A 53 9.84 -11.90 -16.53
C VAL A 53 9.65 -12.61 -15.20
N LEU A 54 8.41 -12.83 -14.77
CA LEU A 54 8.11 -13.49 -13.51
C LEU A 54 8.49 -14.98 -13.50
N ARG A 55 8.45 -15.65 -14.65
CA ARG A 55 8.80 -17.08 -14.76
C ARG A 55 10.30 -17.31 -14.97
N GLU A 56 10.93 -16.52 -15.83
CA GLU A 56 12.34 -16.71 -16.23
C GLU A 56 13.32 -15.92 -15.35
N CYS A 57 12.88 -14.83 -14.72
CA CYS A 57 13.75 -13.89 -14.01
C CYS A 57 13.24 -13.55 -12.59
N PHE A 58 12.54 -14.48 -11.93
CA PHE A 58 11.90 -14.24 -10.63
C PHE A 58 12.87 -13.74 -9.55
N GLY A 59 14.11 -14.26 -9.51
CA GLY A 59 15.12 -13.84 -8.54
C GLY A 59 15.46 -12.35 -8.64
N LEU A 60 15.37 -11.75 -9.83
CA LEU A 60 15.50 -10.30 -10.00
C LEU A 60 14.25 -9.57 -9.53
N CYS A 61 13.06 -10.15 -9.75
CA CYS A 61 11.77 -9.58 -9.34
C CYS A 61 11.65 -9.45 -7.82
N LEU A 62 12.30 -10.31 -7.03
CA LEU A 62 12.34 -10.21 -5.57
C LEU A 62 12.88 -8.85 -5.08
N LYS A 63 13.75 -8.18 -5.87
CA LYS A 63 14.30 -6.86 -5.56
C LYS A 63 13.27 -5.73 -5.64
N ILE A 64 12.10 -5.97 -6.25
CA ILE A 64 10.98 -5.04 -6.21
C ILE A 64 10.42 -4.97 -4.80
N GLY A 65 10.38 -6.08 -4.06
CA GLY A 65 9.84 -6.15 -2.70
C GLY A 65 8.31 -6.17 -2.66
N ARG A 66 7.75 -5.77 -1.52
CA ARG A 66 6.34 -5.97 -1.16
C ARG A 66 5.33 -5.39 -2.16
N ASP A 67 5.62 -4.27 -2.83
CA ASP A 67 4.69 -3.71 -3.81
C ASP A 67 4.53 -4.59 -5.06
N LEU A 68 5.45 -5.55 -5.33
CA LEU A 68 5.21 -6.57 -6.36
C LEU A 68 3.95 -7.38 -6.04
N VAL A 69 3.75 -7.72 -4.77
CA VAL A 69 2.57 -8.48 -4.33
C VAL A 69 1.30 -7.66 -4.56
N ARG A 70 1.32 -6.37 -4.19
CA ARG A 70 0.19 -5.45 -4.44
C ARG A 70 -0.15 -5.34 -5.93
N LEU A 71 0.86 -5.22 -6.78
CA LEU A 71 0.66 -5.16 -8.23
C LEU A 71 0.09 -6.46 -8.80
N LEU A 72 0.55 -7.61 -8.33
CA LEU A 72 0.03 -8.92 -8.76
C LEU A 72 -1.43 -9.13 -8.31
N GLN A 73 -1.80 -8.66 -7.12
CA GLN A 73 -3.20 -8.69 -6.64
C GLN A 73 -4.14 -7.91 -7.57
N ASP A 74 -3.69 -6.77 -8.10
CA ASP A 74 -4.48 -5.92 -9.01
C ASP A 74 -4.76 -6.58 -10.36
N VAL A 75 -4.10 -7.69 -10.69
CA VAL A 75 -4.18 -8.39 -11.99
C VAL A 75 -4.44 -9.89 -11.85
N VAL A 76 -4.73 -10.39 -10.64
CA VAL A 76 -4.92 -11.82 -10.36
C VAL A 76 -6.14 -12.44 -11.05
N TYR A 77 -7.07 -11.62 -11.56
CA TYR A 77 -8.21 -12.09 -12.35
C TYR A 77 -7.80 -12.50 -13.78
N ILE A 78 -6.60 -12.13 -14.24
CA ILE A 78 -6.05 -12.54 -15.53
C ILE A 78 -5.54 -13.98 -15.40
N PRO A 79 -5.99 -14.93 -16.24
CA PRO A 79 -5.71 -16.37 -16.04
C PRO A 79 -4.23 -16.71 -15.85
N GLU A 80 -3.34 -16.15 -16.66
CA GLU A 80 -1.90 -16.43 -16.65
C GLU A 80 -1.25 -15.92 -15.35
N LEU A 81 -1.69 -14.76 -14.87
CA LEU A 81 -1.22 -14.16 -13.62
C LEU A 81 -1.87 -14.82 -12.40
N LYS A 82 -3.07 -15.38 -12.54
CA LYS A 82 -3.72 -16.22 -11.52
C LYS A 82 -2.94 -17.51 -11.26
N GLU A 83 -2.46 -18.18 -12.31
CA GLU A 83 -1.63 -19.37 -12.14
C GLU A 83 -0.28 -19.03 -11.50
N LEU A 84 0.34 -17.92 -11.92
CA LEU A 84 1.52 -17.37 -11.22
C LEU A 84 1.28 -17.10 -9.74
N TRP A 85 0.13 -16.52 -9.40
CA TRP A 85 -0.26 -16.24 -8.03
C TRP A 85 -0.44 -17.52 -7.20
N LYS A 86 -1.05 -18.57 -7.79
CA LYS A 86 -1.15 -19.89 -7.13
C LYS A 86 0.23 -20.49 -6.88
N ASP A 87 1.13 -20.44 -7.86
CA ASP A 87 2.48 -20.95 -7.69
C ASP A 87 3.23 -20.17 -6.60
N LEU A 88 3.06 -18.85 -6.53
CA LEU A 88 3.65 -18.02 -5.48
C LEU A 88 3.22 -18.41 -4.07
N LEU A 89 1.97 -18.88 -3.90
CA LEU A 89 1.41 -19.26 -2.61
C LEU A 89 1.64 -20.74 -2.25
N PHE A 90 1.60 -21.63 -3.24
CA PHE A 90 1.51 -23.07 -2.99
C PHE A 90 2.62 -23.90 -3.65
N ASN A 91 3.38 -23.33 -4.59
CA ASN A 91 4.42 -24.05 -5.33
C ASN A 91 5.63 -23.16 -5.68
N PRO A 92 6.29 -22.56 -4.66
CA PRO A 92 7.35 -21.57 -4.86
C PRO A 92 8.59 -22.15 -5.57
N ASP A 93 8.80 -23.47 -5.50
CA ASP A 93 9.94 -24.16 -6.14
C ASP A 93 9.96 -24.01 -7.67
N VAL A 94 8.80 -23.77 -8.30
CA VAL A 94 8.69 -23.55 -9.75
C VAL A 94 9.48 -22.33 -10.22
N PHE A 95 9.69 -21.33 -9.34
CA PHE A 95 10.48 -20.15 -9.67
C PHE A 95 12.00 -20.40 -9.67
N ARG A 96 12.45 -21.55 -9.14
CA ARG A 96 13.87 -21.98 -9.14
C ARG A 96 14.84 -20.96 -8.56
N VAL A 97 14.39 -20.20 -7.55
CA VAL A 97 15.23 -19.21 -6.85
C VAL A 97 15.69 -19.80 -5.53
N SER A 98 17.01 -19.94 -5.36
CA SER A 98 17.59 -20.46 -4.12
C SER A 98 17.18 -19.60 -2.91
N GLY A 99 16.68 -20.26 -1.87
CA GLY A 99 16.24 -19.60 -0.65
C GLY A 99 14.87 -18.92 -0.74
N PHE A 100 14.21 -18.87 -1.90
CA PHE A 100 12.82 -18.44 -1.99
C PHE A 100 11.90 -19.62 -1.63
N SER A 101 11.14 -19.48 -0.54
CA SER A 101 10.26 -20.55 -0.07
C SER A 101 8.85 -20.07 0.20
N ASP A 102 8.63 -18.75 0.28
CA ASP A 102 7.36 -18.23 0.73
C ASP A 102 7.17 -16.74 0.42
N ILE A 103 5.92 -16.35 0.13
CA ILE A 103 5.53 -14.98 -0.20
C ILE A 103 5.88 -13.94 0.88
N SER A 104 6.00 -14.32 2.17
CA SER A 104 6.42 -13.38 3.21
C SER A 104 7.82 -12.82 3.03
N GLN A 105 8.68 -13.50 2.29
CA GLN A 105 9.98 -12.95 1.94
C GLN A 105 9.82 -11.68 1.09
N LEU A 106 8.80 -11.62 0.21
CA LEU A 106 8.45 -10.38 -0.50
C LEU A 106 7.85 -9.33 0.44
N TYR A 107 6.98 -9.72 1.38
CA TYR A 107 6.42 -8.79 2.37
C TYR A 107 7.49 -8.08 3.19
N CYS A 108 8.51 -8.82 3.64
CA CYS A 108 9.59 -8.29 4.45
C CYS A 108 10.58 -7.41 3.66
N VAL A 109 10.60 -7.49 2.32
CA VAL A 109 11.48 -6.65 1.50
C VAL A 109 10.78 -5.33 1.16
N ARG A 110 11.34 -4.23 1.66
CA ARG A 110 10.88 -2.88 1.33
C ARG A 110 11.07 -2.58 -0.15
N THR A 111 10.04 -2.03 -0.78
CA THR A 111 10.10 -1.53 -2.16
C THR A 111 11.03 -0.31 -2.28
N PRO A 112 12.06 -0.35 -3.16
CA PRO A 112 12.91 0.81 -3.44
C PRO A 112 12.15 2.01 -3.99
N LYS A 113 12.60 3.22 -3.63
CA LYS A 113 11.88 4.48 -3.92
C LYS A 113 11.63 4.75 -5.41
N HIS A 114 12.55 4.33 -6.28
CA HIS A 114 12.47 4.61 -7.72
C HIS A 114 11.25 3.97 -8.38
N TYR A 115 10.76 2.82 -7.89
CA TYR A 115 9.56 2.17 -8.45
C TYR A 115 8.32 3.05 -8.34
N PHE A 116 8.18 3.81 -7.24
CA PHE A 116 7.05 4.72 -7.05
C PHE A 116 7.10 5.93 -7.98
N LEU A 117 8.28 6.28 -8.52
CA LEU A 117 8.44 7.35 -9.50
C LEU A 117 8.02 6.89 -10.91
N LEU A 118 8.06 5.58 -11.20
CA LEU A 118 7.68 5.04 -12.52
C LEU A 118 6.19 5.26 -12.87
N ARG A 119 5.36 5.56 -11.87
CA ARG A 119 3.91 5.78 -12.03
C ARG A 119 3.49 7.23 -11.88
N ILE A 120 4.42 8.11 -11.52
CA ILE A 120 4.20 9.54 -11.40
C ILE A 120 4.94 10.21 -12.57
N ASN A 121 4.19 10.83 -13.48
CA ASN A 121 4.86 11.53 -14.58
C ASN A 121 5.62 12.78 -14.04
N PRO A 122 6.63 13.29 -14.77
CA PRO A 122 7.47 14.38 -14.26
C PRO A 122 6.71 15.65 -13.85
N GLU A 123 5.60 15.93 -14.54
CA GLU A 123 4.76 17.08 -14.25
C GLU A 123 3.98 16.91 -12.94
N MET A 124 3.34 15.75 -12.74
CA MET A 124 2.71 15.39 -11.47
C MET A 124 3.71 15.42 -10.32
N GLU A 125 4.92 14.88 -10.52
CA GLU A 125 5.97 14.89 -9.49
C GLU A 125 6.33 16.32 -9.09
N THR A 126 6.55 17.18 -10.08
CA THR A 126 6.89 18.60 -9.86
C THR A 126 5.79 19.31 -9.07
N GLU A 127 4.53 19.14 -9.49
CA GLU A 127 3.38 19.77 -8.83
C GLU A 127 3.15 19.23 -7.40
N LEU A 128 3.28 17.91 -7.19
CA LEU A 128 3.16 17.28 -5.87
C LEU A 128 4.28 17.70 -4.92
N ARG A 129 5.53 17.73 -5.40
CA ARG A 129 6.66 18.23 -4.59
C ARG A 129 6.50 19.71 -4.28
N PHE A 130 6.00 20.50 -5.23
CA PHE A 130 5.73 21.91 -4.98
C PHE A 130 4.71 22.09 -3.84
N LEU A 131 3.60 21.35 -3.92
CA LEU A 131 2.58 21.30 -2.86
C LEU A 131 3.21 20.95 -1.50
N LEU A 132 3.99 19.87 -1.43
CA LEU A 132 4.50 19.30 -0.19
C LEU A 132 5.77 19.97 0.36
N SER A 133 6.35 20.93 -0.36
CA SER A 133 7.58 21.61 0.07
C SER A 133 7.45 23.13 0.18
N PHE A 134 6.46 23.75 -0.47
CA PHE A 134 6.37 25.22 -0.51
C PHE A 134 4.98 25.79 -0.21
N VAL A 135 3.91 24.99 -0.33
CA VAL A 135 2.55 25.52 -0.14
C VAL A 135 2.18 25.53 1.32
N LYS A 136 1.89 26.72 1.85
CA LYS A 136 1.45 26.88 3.24
C LYS A 136 0.07 26.24 3.48
N TRP A 137 -0.08 25.63 4.65
CA TRP A 137 -1.34 25.15 5.18
C TRP A 137 -2.40 26.26 5.18
N GLY A 138 -3.61 25.94 4.74
CA GLY A 138 -4.70 26.88 4.49
C GLY A 138 -4.71 27.48 3.08
N SER A 139 -3.59 27.44 2.35
CA SER A 139 -3.48 28.02 1.00
C SER A 139 -3.55 26.99 -0.14
N GLN A 140 -3.75 25.71 0.18
CA GLN A 140 -3.67 24.59 -0.77
C GLN A 140 -4.82 24.54 -1.79
N LYS A 141 -5.99 25.15 -1.51
CA LYS A 141 -7.24 24.91 -2.26
C LYS A 141 -7.08 25.12 -3.77
N ARG A 142 -6.45 26.22 -4.20
CA ARG A 142 -6.27 26.53 -5.63
C ARG A 142 -5.39 25.49 -6.33
N TYR A 143 -4.32 25.05 -5.67
CA TYR A 143 -3.38 24.08 -6.22
C TYR A 143 -4.01 22.69 -6.32
N GLN A 144 -4.78 22.29 -5.30
CA GLN A 144 -5.57 21.06 -5.34
C GLN A 144 -6.58 21.07 -6.49
N VAL A 145 -7.30 22.19 -6.70
CA VAL A 145 -8.24 22.33 -7.81
C VAL A 145 -7.53 22.24 -9.17
N TRP A 146 -6.39 22.91 -9.33
CA TRP A 146 -5.61 22.85 -10.58
C TRP A 146 -5.08 21.45 -10.84
N PHE A 147 -4.50 20.80 -9.84
CA PHE A 147 -4.00 19.43 -9.94
C PHE A 147 -5.12 18.46 -10.31
N ALA A 148 -6.25 18.50 -9.60
CA ALA A 148 -7.38 17.62 -9.88
C ALA A 148 -7.97 17.86 -11.28
N LYS A 149 -8.13 19.12 -11.69
CA LYS A 149 -8.63 19.45 -13.04
C LYS A 149 -7.72 18.88 -14.13
N LYS A 150 -6.42 18.83 -13.89
CA LYS A 150 -5.44 18.36 -14.85
C LYS A 150 -5.32 16.84 -14.89
N HIS A 151 -5.21 16.22 -13.72
CA HIS A 151 -4.83 14.80 -13.62
C HIS A 151 -5.99 13.87 -13.24
N PHE A 152 -7.09 14.38 -12.69
CA PHE A 152 -8.23 13.58 -12.21
C PHE A 152 -9.53 13.78 -13.00
N SER A 153 -9.48 14.46 -14.14
CA SER A 153 -10.69 14.73 -14.96
C SER A 153 -11.08 13.57 -15.87
N LEU A 154 -10.17 12.64 -16.15
CA LEU A 154 -10.43 11.51 -17.06
C LEU A 154 -11.04 10.33 -16.29
N PRO A 155 -11.99 9.57 -16.89
CA PRO A 155 -12.48 8.34 -16.31
C PRO A 155 -11.32 7.35 -16.03
N GLY A 156 -11.28 6.77 -14.84
CA GLY A 156 -10.22 5.83 -14.43
C GLY A 156 -8.99 6.51 -13.83
N SER A 157 -8.94 7.84 -13.76
CA SER A 157 -7.87 8.58 -13.06
C SER A 157 -7.82 8.32 -11.56
N GLU A 158 -8.82 7.66 -10.98
CA GLU A 158 -8.76 7.20 -9.58
C GLU A 158 -7.62 6.20 -9.36
N THR A 159 -7.18 5.47 -10.39
CA THR A 159 -6.08 4.51 -10.26
C THR A 159 -4.74 5.20 -10.02
N VAL A 160 -4.50 6.38 -10.64
CA VAL A 160 -3.29 7.16 -10.37
C VAL A 160 -3.28 7.75 -8.96
N MET A 161 -4.45 7.97 -8.33
CA MET A 161 -4.50 8.41 -6.93
C MET A 161 -3.83 7.38 -6.00
N VAL A 162 -3.98 6.08 -6.28
CA VAL A 162 -3.32 4.99 -5.53
C VAL A 162 -1.79 5.12 -5.64
N ASP A 163 -1.30 5.37 -6.85
CA ASP A 163 0.13 5.56 -7.12
C ASP A 163 0.65 6.84 -6.42
N ILE A 164 -0.14 7.92 -6.39
CA ILE A 164 0.19 9.16 -5.67
C ILE A 164 0.29 8.90 -4.16
N VAL A 165 -0.61 8.12 -3.56
CA VAL A 165 -0.52 7.76 -2.14
C VAL A 165 0.78 7.02 -1.84
N ARG A 166 1.15 6.02 -2.66
CA ARG A 166 2.45 5.32 -2.50
C ARG A 166 3.64 6.27 -2.69
N PHE A 167 3.59 7.19 -3.65
CA PHE A 167 4.62 8.22 -3.81
C PHE A 167 4.76 9.10 -2.55
N ILE A 168 3.65 9.61 -2.01
CA ILE A 168 3.66 10.48 -0.82
C ILE A 168 4.20 9.73 0.40
N CYS A 169 3.82 8.48 0.61
CA CYS A 169 4.28 7.69 1.74
C CYS A 169 5.76 7.28 1.58
N CYS A 170 6.15 6.78 0.41
CA CYS A 170 7.39 6.02 0.26
C CYS A 170 8.53 6.77 -0.46
N ALA A 171 8.19 7.75 -1.30
CA ALA A 171 9.17 8.48 -2.14
C ALA A 171 9.33 9.97 -1.77
N HIS A 172 8.35 10.56 -1.08
CA HIS A 172 8.43 11.93 -0.57
C HIS A 172 8.57 11.97 0.96
N HIS A 173 9.80 12.16 1.45
CA HIS A 173 10.12 12.30 2.87
C HIS A 173 10.64 13.72 3.13
N PRO A 174 9.79 14.64 3.65
CA PRO A 174 10.20 16.01 3.94
C PRO A 174 11.34 16.08 4.97
N SER A 175 12.17 17.13 4.89
CA SER A 175 13.16 17.42 5.93
C SER A 175 12.48 17.87 7.23
N ASN A 176 13.22 17.81 8.35
CA ASN A 176 12.72 18.29 9.64
C ASN A 176 12.30 19.77 9.59
N GLU A 177 13.02 20.59 8.82
CA GLU A 177 12.68 22.01 8.60
C GLU A 177 11.29 22.15 7.98
N ILE A 178 10.97 21.35 6.96
CA ILE A 178 9.65 21.36 6.32
C ILE A 178 8.59 20.84 7.29
N ILE A 179 8.87 19.76 8.02
CA ILE A 179 7.94 19.17 9.00
C ILE A 179 7.56 20.18 10.10
N GLN A 180 8.52 20.98 10.56
CA GLN A 180 8.31 22.01 11.60
C GLN A 180 7.80 23.34 11.04
N SER A 181 7.62 23.45 9.72
CA SER A 181 7.16 24.67 9.06
C SER A 181 5.63 24.76 8.97
N SER A 182 5.16 25.79 8.26
CA SER A 182 3.74 25.97 7.92
C SER A 182 3.34 25.30 6.60
N VAL A 183 4.19 24.49 5.97
CA VAL A 183 3.88 23.77 4.73
C VAL A 183 2.77 22.74 4.98
N ILE A 184 1.91 22.52 3.98
CA ILE A 184 0.84 21.52 4.06
C ILE A 184 1.42 20.12 4.35
N PRO A 185 0.96 19.42 5.40
CA PRO A 185 1.50 18.12 5.73
C PRO A 185 0.99 17.03 4.76
N ARG A 186 1.81 15.98 4.62
CA ARG A 186 1.53 14.83 3.74
C ARG A 186 0.17 14.20 3.98
N TRP A 187 -0.20 14.00 5.24
CA TRP A 187 -1.46 13.39 5.63
C TRP A 187 -2.68 14.16 5.10
N ALA A 188 -2.59 15.49 4.98
CA ALA A 188 -3.70 16.30 4.51
C ALA A 188 -3.92 16.19 3.00
N ILE A 189 -2.84 16.02 2.22
CA ILE A 189 -2.96 15.70 0.79
C ILE A 189 -3.60 14.32 0.62
N ILE A 190 -3.22 13.32 1.42
CA ILE A 190 -3.84 11.99 1.38
C ILE A 190 -5.34 12.05 1.75
N GLY A 191 -5.70 12.82 2.79
CA GLY A 191 -7.10 13.05 3.15
C GLY A 191 -7.90 13.72 2.03
N TRP A 192 -7.29 14.63 1.28
CA TRP A 192 -7.89 15.22 0.08
C TRP A 192 -8.07 14.19 -1.04
N LEU A 193 -7.08 13.35 -1.32
CA LEU A 193 -7.17 12.27 -2.33
C LEU A 193 -8.30 11.28 -2.01
N LEU A 194 -8.46 10.91 -0.73
CA LEU A 194 -9.58 10.05 -0.29
C LEU A 194 -10.94 10.69 -0.61
N LYS A 195 -11.08 12.01 -0.42
CA LYS A 195 -12.32 12.74 -0.74
C LYS A 195 -12.56 12.91 -2.25
N CYS A 196 -11.49 12.93 -3.06
CA CYS A 196 -11.62 12.96 -4.51
C CYS A 196 -12.17 11.64 -5.07
N CYS A 197 -11.92 10.52 -4.40
CA CYS A 197 -12.33 9.21 -4.86
C CYS A 197 -13.79 8.90 -4.54
N ARG A 198 -14.63 8.73 -5.57
CA ARG A 198 -16.08 8.53 -5.40
C ARG A 198 -16.53 7.07 -5.34
N ARG A 199 -15.74 6.14 -5.90
CA ARG A 199 -16.11 4.72 -6.00
C ARG A 199 -15.48 3.90 -4.88
N ASN A 200 -16.27 3.05 -4.25
CA ASN A 200 -15.84 2.24 -3.10
C ASN A 200 -14.62 1.36 -3.39
N TYR A 201 -14.56 0.73 -4.58
CA TYR A 201 -13.43 -0.10 -4.98
C TYR A 201 -12.10 0.69 -4.99
N PHE A 202 -12.08 1.89 -5.58
CA PHE A 202 -10.88 2.72 -5.61
C PHE A 202 -10.53 3.28 -4.22
N GLN A 203 -11.54 3.59 -3.40
CA GLN A 203 -11.28 3.96 -2.01
C GLN A 203 -10.63 2.83 -1.21
N ALA A 204 -11.06 1.58 -1.42
CA ALA A 204 -10.44 0.41 -0.78
C ALA A 204 -8.97 0.27 -1.21
N ASN A 205 -8.67 0.41 -2.50
CA ASN A 205 -7.29 0.34 -3.00
C ASN A 205 -6.41 1.50 -2.47
N LEU A 206 -6.97 2.71 -2.35
CA LEU A 206 -6.29 3.85 -1.74
C LEU A 206 -5.95 3.60 -0.26
N LYS A 207 -6.89 3.05 0.51
CA LYS A 207 -6.66 2.71 1.92
C LYS A 207 -5.64 1.57 2.05
N LEU A 208 -5.70 0.57 1.17
CA LEU A 208 -4.70 -0.49 1.12
C LEU A 208 -3.32 0.08 0.83
N ALA A 209 -3.17 0.96 -0.16
CA ALA A 209 -1.90 1.62 -0.47
C ALA A 209 -1.36 2.47 0.70
N LEU A 210 -2.25 3.11 1.46
CA LEU A 210 -1.91 3.89 2.65
C LEU A 210 -1.40 3.01 3.80
N PHE A 211 -2.03 1.84 4.02
CA PHE A 211 -1.68 0.91 5.09
C PHE A 211 -0.70 -0.19 4.67
N PHE A 212 -0.27 -0.26 3.41
CA PHE A 212 0.51 -1.38 2.93
C PHE A 212 1.81 -1.60 3.70
N ASP A 213 2.50 -0.50 4.04
CA ASP A 213 3.72 -0.57 4.85
C ASP A 213 3.45 -0.86 6.33
N TRP A 214 2.24 -0.62 6.83
CA TRP A 214 1.86 -0.98 8.21
C TRP A 214 1.77 -2.49 8.42
N LEU A 215 1.26 -3.21 7.41
CA LEU A 215 1.01 -4.65 7.50
C LEU A 215 2.30 -5.45 7.69
N PHE A 216 3.43 -4.92 7.20
CA PHE A 216 4.72 -5.61 7.13
C PHE A 216 5.87 -4.75 7.64
N TYR A 217 5.57 -3.77 8.50
CA TYR A 217 6.58 -2.82 8.97
C TYR A 217 7.69 -3.53 9.75
N ASP A 218 8.93 -3.23 9.39
CA ASP A 218 10.14 -3.64 10.12
C ASP A 218 11.01 -2.41 10.46
N GLU A 219 11.14 -2.09 11.75
CA GLU A 219 11.92 -0.93 12.21
C GLU A 219 13.39 -0.95 11.73
N LYS A 220 13.95 -2.14 11.44
CA LYS A 220 15.34 -2.25 10.97
C LYS A 220 15.54 -1.77 9.53
N HIS A 221 14.52 -1.93 8.69
CA HIS A 221 14.65 -1.76 7.24
C HIS A 221 13.70 -0.69 6.68
N ASP A 222 12.55 -0.50 7.32
CA ASP A 222 11.55 0.48 6.95
C ASP A 222 11.81 1.84 7.60
N ASN A 223 11.25 2.88 6.97
CA ASN A 223 11.35 4.23 7.47
C ASN A 223 10.00 4.63 8.08
N ILE A 224 10.01 5.21 9.27
CA ILE A 224 8.80 5.67 9.98
C ILE A 224 7.94 6.63 9.13
N MET A 225 8.58 7.39 8.25
CA MET A 225 7.91 8.28 7.29
C MET A 225 6.98 7.53 6.32
N ASN A 226 7.11 6.20 6.16
CA ASN A 226 6.21 5.39 5.33
C ASN A 226 4.84 5.16 6.01
N ILE A 227 4.81 5.07 7.34
CA ILE A 227 3.61 4.72 8.13
C ILE A 227 2.97 5.93 8.82
N GLU A 228 3.77 6.96 9.11
CA GLU A 228 3.36 8.25 9.67
C GLU A 228 2.09 8.86 9.03
N PRO A 229 1.97 8.94 7.68
CA PRO A 229 0.89 9.73 7.09
C PRO A 229 -0.50 9.19 7.42
N ALA A 230 -0.62 7.86 7.59
CA ALA A 230 -1.88 7.22 7.91
C ALA A 230 -2.35 7.59 9.31
N ILE A 231 -1.49 7.48 10.33
CA ILE A 231 -1.89 7.76 11.71
C ILE A 231 -2.16 9.25 11.93
N LEU A 232 -1.35 10.13 11.30
CA LEU A 232 -1.57 11.56 11.40
C LEU A 232 -2.88 11.95 10.72
N LEU A 233 -3.25 11.32 9.60
CA LEU A 233 -4.55 11.54 8.98
C LEU A 233 -5.69 11.10 9.90
N ILE A 234 -5.58 9.92 10.53
CA ILE A 234 -6.59 9.39 11.47
C ILE A 234 -6.79 10.37 12.63
N LEU A 235 -5.73 10.80 13.29
CA LEU A 235 -5.78 11.68 14.46
C LEU A 235 -6.26 13.10 14.12
N ASN A 236 -5.69 13.71 13.08
CA ASN A 236 -6.02 15.08 12.70
C ASN A 236 -7.42 15.20 12.07
N SER A 237 -8.04 14.08 11.70
CA SER A 237 -9.42 14.06 11.20
C SER A 237 -10.47 14.02 12.31
N VAL A 238 -10.13 13.60 13.54
CA VAL A 238 -11.09 13.46 14.65
C VAL A 238 -11.97 14.71 14.85
N PRO A 239 -11.43 15.94 14.89
CA PRO A 239 -12.24 17.10 15.27
C PRO A 239 -13.28 17.53 14.22
N LYS A 240 -13.09 17.17 12.93
CA LYS A 240 -13.90 17.72 11.82
C LYS A 240 -14.36 16.69 10.79
N TYR A 241 -13.68 15.55 10.70
CA TYR A 241 -13.87 14.52 9.68
C TYR A 241 -13.77 13.12 10.32
N VAL A 242 -14.50 12.91 11.42
CA VAL A 242 -14.46 11.66 12.18
C VAL A 242 -14.85 10.44 11.34
N ASP A 243 -15.63 10.64 10.27
CA ASP A 243 -15.94 9.63 9.26
C ASP A 243 -14.69 9.06 8.58
N ILE A 244 -13.68 9.90 8.33
CA ILE A 244 -12.38 9.47 7.80
C ILE A 244 -11.65 8.64 8.85
N THR A 245 -11.58 9.12 10.09
CA THR A 245 -10.96 8.39 11.21
C THR A 245 -11.57 7.00 11.36
N HIS A 246 -12.90 6.93 11.44
CA HIS A 246 -13.66 5.68 11.56
C HIS A 246 -13.34 4.74 10.40
N THR A 247 -13.50 5.22 9.17
CA THR A 247 -13.32 4.42 7.95
C THR A 247 -11.91 3.88 7.80
N LEU A 248 -10.89 4.65 8.23
CA LEU A 248 -9.50 4.23 8.15
C LEU A 248 -9.15 3.18 9.23
N LEU A 249 -9.61 3.36 10.46
CA LEU A 249 -9.41 2.37 11.53
C LEU A 249 -10.13 1.06 11.23
N ASP A 250 -11.39 1.15 10.79
CA ASP A 250 -12.19 -0.01 10.39
C ASP A 250 -11.49 -0.80 9.27
N PHE A 251 -11.01 -0.10 8.25
CA PHE A 251 -10.28 -0.75 7.15
C PHE A 251 -8.94 -1.35 7.59
N LEU A 252 -8.16 -0.67 8.42
CA LEU A 252 -6.91 -1.23 8.96
C LEU A 252 -7.19 -2.53 9.72
N PHE A 253 -8.23 -2.54 10.55
CA PHE A 253 -8.61 -3.74 11.30
C PHE A 253 -9.11 -4.86 10.40
N LEU A 254 -9.89 -4.54 9.37
CA LEU A 254 -10.28 -5.50 8.34
C LEU A 254 -9.06 -6.13 7.66
N LEU A 255 -8.04 -5.32 7.32
CA LEU A 255 -6.79 -5.81 6.72
C LEU A 255 -6.04 -6.74 7.67
N VAL A 256 -5.93 -6.39 8.95
CA VAL A 256 -5.25 -7.25 9.93
C VAL A 256 -5.87 -8.64 9.95
N ASP A 257 -7.20 -8.72 9.90
CA ASP A 257 -7.89 -10.01 10.04
C ASP A 257 -7.92 -10.81 8.73
N ASN A 258 -7.89 -10.14 7.57
CA ASN A 258 -8.25 -10.76 6.28
C ASN A 258 -7.22 -10.61 5.15
N TYR A 259 -6.16 -9.81 5.30
CA TYR A 259 -5.23 -9.57 4.19
C TYR A 259 -4.49 -10.85 3.78
N ASP A 260 -3.92 -11.57 4.76
CA ASP A 260 -3.28 -12.87 4.56
C ASP A 260 -3.52 -13.75 5.79
N PHE A 261 -4.46 -14.70 5.67
CA PHE A 261 -4.90 -15.53 6.79
C PHE A 261 -3.75 -16.35 7.41
N ASN A 262 -2.85 -16.86 6.58
CA ASN A 262 -1.71 -17.67 7.03
C ASN A 262 -0.68 -16.83 7.81
N ARG A 263 -0.76 -15.49 7.70
CA ARG A 263 0.20 -14.53 8.27
C ARG A 263 -0.46 -13.50 9.17
N ARG A 264 -1.71 -13.75 9.56
CA ARG A 264 -2.52 -12.85 10.39
C ARG A 264 -1.79 -12.39 11.66
N GLU A 265 -1.14 -13.31 12.36
CA GLU A 265 -0.40 -12.99 13.60
C GLU A 265 0.79 -12.07 13.35
N MET A 266 1.52 -12.28 12.24
CA MET A 266 2.63 -11.44 11.84
C MET A 266 2.13 -10.02 11.50
N ILE A 267 1.04 -9.92 10.73
CA ILE A 267 0.41 -8.63 10.38
C ILE A 267 -0.06 -7.90 11.64
N ALA A 268 -0.78 -8.58 12.54
CA ALA A 268 -1.25 -8.00 13.80
C ALA A 268 -0.09 -7.47 14.65
N ARG A 269 1.03 -8.21 14.72
CA ARG A 269 2.24 -7.79 15.42
C ARG A 269 2.89 -6.57 14.77
N CYS A 270 2.98 -6.52 13.44
CA CYS A 270 3.50 -5.37 12.72
C CYS A 270 2.66 -4.11 12.96
N VAL A 271 1.33 -4.23 12.94
CA VAL A 271 0.42 -3.11 13.22
C VAL A 271 0.53 -2.63 14.66
N SER A 272 0.53 -3.52 15.65
CA SER A 272 0.72 -3.14 17.07
C SER A 272 2.09 -2.49 17.33
N THR A 273 3.15 -3.03 16.72
CA THR A 273 4.49 -2.46 16.82
C THR A 273 4.56 -1.09 16.16
N SER A 274 3.87 -0.89 15.03
CA SER A 274 3.78 0.41 14.36
C SER A 274 3.13 1.47 15.26
N PHE A 275 1.99 1.15 15.91
CA PHE A 275 1.36 2.06 16.90
C PHE A 275 2.32 2.43 18.03
N SER A 276 2.97 1.42 18.63
CA SER A 276 3.94 1.62 19.72
C SER A 276 5.11 2.50 19.29
N LEU A 277 5.66 2.24 18.10
CA LEU A 277 6.81 2.97 17.56
C LEU A 277 6.46 4.43 17.26
N LEU A 278 5.31 4.70 16.67
CA LEU A 278 4.84 6.05 16.35
C LEU A 278 4.67 6.91 17.60
N LEU A 279 4.22 6.31 18.71
CA LEU A 279 4.18 6.96 20.01
C LEU A 279 5.58 7.16 20.59
N GLN A 280 6.42 6.11 20.60
CA GLN A 280 7.77 6.16 21.17
C GLN A 280 8.68 7.18 20.48
N LYS A 281 8.58 7.32 19.15
CA LYS A 281 9.37 8.28 18.36
C LYS A 281 8.76 9.68 18.37
N GLY A 282 7.63 9.89 19.06
CA GLY A 282 6.98 11.20 19.19
C GLY A 282 6.30 11.70 17.92
N VAL A 283 6.08 10.84 16.91
CA VAL A 283 5.25 11.20 15.74
C VAL A 283 3.81 11.46 16.18
N VAL A 284 3.33 10.68 17.15
CA VAL A 284 2.08 10.89 17.87
C VAL A 284 2.40 11.14 19.33
N HIS A 285 1.87 12.22 19.91
CA HIS A 285 2.08 12.52 21.34
C HIS A 285 1.19 11.70 22.27
N SER A 286 -0.05 11.42 21.85
CA SER A 286 -1.03 10.64 22.61
C SER A 286 -2.10 10.09 21.67
N PHE A 287 -2.62 8.91 21.99
CA PHE A 287 -3.81 8.33 21.34
C PHE A 287 -5.12 8.68 22.05
N GLU A 288 -5.08 9.50 23.11
CA GLU A 288 -6.26 10.00 23.82
C GLU A 288 -7.34 10.58 22.89
N PRO A 289 -7.02 11.35 21.83
CA PRO A 289 -8.06 11.85 20.92
C PRO A 289 -8.85 10.75 20.22
N LEU A 290 -8.30 9.53 20.09
CA LEU A 290 -9.03 8.38 19.55
C LEU A 290 -9.80 7.65 20.64
N THR A 291 -9.17 7.38 21.78
CA THR A 291 -9.79 6.58 22.85
C THR A 291 -10.90 7.32 23.59
N SER A 292 -10.87 8.66 23.63
CA SER A 292 -11.93 9.48 24.24
C SER A 292 -13.03 9.91 23.26
N CYS A 293 -12.86 9.65 21.95
CA CYS A 293 -13.82 10.09 20.94
C CYS A 293 -15.11 9.27 20.98
N CYS A 294 -16.19 9.85 21.53
CA CYS A 294 -17.50 9.20 21.62
C CYS A 294 -18.20 8.98 20.27
N LEU A 295 -17.73 9.62 19.20
CA LEU A 295 -18.27 9.48 17.84
C LEU A 295 -17.74 8.24 17.10
N LEU A 296 -16.68 7.59 17.62
CA LEU A 296 -16.21 6.32 17.07
C LEU A 296 -17.06 5.16 17.57
N ALA A 297 -17.36 4.20 16.69
CA ALA A 297 -18.17 3.06 17.02
C ALA A 297 -17.50 2.17 18.09
N PRO A 298 -18.26 1.55 19.02
CA PRO A 298 -17.69 0.70 20.06
C PRO A 298 -16.75 -0.41 19.58
N PRO A 299 -17.00 -1.11 18.45
CA PRO A 299 -16.06 -2.12 17.93
C PRO A 299 -14.68 -1.54 17.58
N ILE A 300 -14.64 -0.30 17.09
CA ILE A 300 -13.38 0.40 16.79
C ILE A 300 -12.60 0.66 18.07
N HIS A 301 -13.27 1.13 19.13
CA HIS A 301 -12.65 1.34 20.45
C HIS A 301 -12.05 0.06 21.03
N GLN A 302 -12.80 -1.04 20.97
CA GLN A 302 -12.34 -2.34 21.47
C GLN A 302 -11.09 -2.82 20.74
N ARG A 303 -11.11 -2.76 19.40
CA ARG A 303 -9.95 -3.11 18.56
C ARG A 303 -8.76 -2.20 18.83
N LEU A 304 -9.01 -0.90 18.92
CA LEU A 304 -7.98 0.09 19.18
C LEU A 304 -7.27 -0.16 20.52
N ALA A 305 -8.03 -0.49 21.58
CA ALA A 305 -7.46 -0.84 22.88
C ALA A 305 -6.48 -2.03 22.79
N ILE A 306 -6.77 -3.04 21.97
CA ILE A 306 -5.89 -4.20 21.77
C ILE A 306 -4.56 -3.78 21.12
N PHE A 307 -4.60 -2.95 20.07
CA PHE A 307 -3.39 -2.62 19.30
C PHE A 307 -2.49 -1.56 19.95
N ILE A 308 -3.05 -0.68 20.81
CA ILE A 308 -2.28 0.34 21.54
C ILE A 308 -1.81 -0.19 22.92
N ALA A 309 -2.38 -1.29 23.43
CA ALA A 309 -2.00 -1.82 24.73
C ALA A 309 -0.48 -2.12 24.81
N PRO A 310 0.16 -1.91 25.98
CA PRO A 310 1.55 -2.30 26.20
C PRO A 310 1.74 -3.80 25.91
N LYS A 311 2.91 -4.18 25.37
CA LYS A 311 3.24 -5.53 24.85
C LYS A 311 2.95 -6.73 25.79
N SER A 312 2.68 -6.52 27.07
CA SER A 312 2.39 -7.58 28.05
C SER A 312 1.07 -8.32 27.84
N THR A 313 0.13 -7.83 27.02
CA THR A 313 -1.24 -8.39 26.89
C THR A 313 -1.48 -9.25 25.63
N LEU A 314 -0.54 -9.36 24.70
CA LEU A 314 -0.79 -10.04 23.41
C LEU A 314 -0.56 -11.56 23.43
N ASN A 315 0.04 -12.12 24.49
CA ASN A 315 0.28 -13.57 24.60
C ASN A 315 -0.99 -14.40 24.92
N SER A 316 -2.16 -13.78 25.10
CA SER A 316 -3.39 -14.48 25.46
C SER A 316 -4.27 -14.91 24.28
N PHE A 317 -3.86 -14.64 23.04
CA PHE A 317 -4.65 -14.98 21.85
C PHE A 317 -4.11 -16.24 21.16
N ALA A 318 -4.02 -17.33 21.90
CA ALA A 318 -4.10 -18.66 21.31
C ALA A 318 -5.59 -19.01 21.13
N PRO A 319 -6.04 -19.56 19.99
CA PRO A 319 -7.39 -20.08 19.89
C PRO A 319 -7.57 -21.19 20.93
N GLN A 320 -8.61 -21.08 21.77
CA GLN A 320 -9.03 -22.18 22.62
C GLN A 320 -9.38 -23.36 21.71
N VAL A 321 -8.54 -24.37 21.70
CA VAL A 321 -8.87 -25.69 21.17
C VAL A 321 -10.03 -26.19 22.03
N ILE A 322 -11.23 -26.23 21.44
CA ILE A 322 -12.36 -26.94 22.03
C ILE A 322 -11.96 -28.42 22.01
N THR A 323 -11.54 -28.93 23.15
CA THR A 323 -11.39 -30.37 23.35
C THR A 323 -12.78 -30.97 23.42
N GLU A 324 -13.18 -31.69 22.37
CA GLU A 324 -14.27 -32.66 22.46
C GLU A 324 -13.88 -33.75 23.46
N GLY A 325 -14.62 -33.83 24.56
CA GLY A 325 -14.47 -34.88 25.54
C GLY A 325 -15.54 -34.77 26.62
N GLU A 326 -16.22 -35.89 26.86
CA GLU A 326 -17.15 -36.16 27.97
C GLU A 326 -18.63 -35.80 27.78
N VAL A 327 -19.33 -36.63 27.00
CA VAL A 327 -20.65 -37.11 27.44
C VAL A 327 -20.58 -38.62 27.57
N GLY A 328 -20.36 -39.06 28.81
CA GLY A 328 -20.60 -40.42 29.26
C GLY A 328 -21.61 -40.39 30.40
N LYS A 329 -22.89 -40.64 30.06
CA LYS A 329 -23.87 -41.42 30.83
C LYS A 329 -25.17 -41.53 30.07
#